data_AF-A0A432X1G6-F1
#
_entry.id   AF-A0A432X1G6-F1
#
_cell.length_a   1.000
_cell.length_b   1.000
_cell.length_c   1.000
_cell.angle_alpha   90.00
_cell.angle_beta   90.00
_cell.angle_gamma   90.00
#
_symmetry.space_group_name_H-M   'P 1'
#
loop_
_entity.id
_entity.type
_entity.pdbx_description
1 polymer ?
#
loop_
_entity_poly.entity_id
_entity_poly.type
_entity_poly.pdbx_seq_one_letter_code
_entity_poly.pdbx_strand_id
1 'polypeptide(L)'
;MDVDKLRNLHQLKEEGLLSEEEFQLEKEKLLNKPEPKPEQSMPEVVAGVGTNQQQYSMLMHLSLLIGLVLPIVGLIVPLILWLTKKDNNYIDQNGRIIVNWLISYAIYAFVSMLLILIIIGAPMLVALAVCHVVFAIMGALKAKDGILWHYPLSIKFFKVELNTLEAQ
;
A
#
# COMPACT_ATOMS: atom_id res chain seq x y z
N MET A 1 -7.76 -14.49 27.43
CA MET A 1 -8.10 -15.73 28.17
C MET A 1 -9.60 -15.69 28.45
N ASP A 2 -10.37 -16.62 27.89
CA ASP A 2 -11.85 -16.61 27.95
C ASP A 2 -12.33 -17.24 29.28
N VAL A 3 -12.52 -16.40 30.31
CA VAL A 3 -12.79 -16.83 31.70
C VAL A 3 -14.16 -17.52 31.84
N ASP A 4 -15.13 -17.11 31.03
CA ASP A 4 -16.49 -17.68 31.08
C ASP A 4 -16.52 -19.12 30.57
N LYS A 5 -15.72 -19.44 29.54
CA LYS A 5 -15.56 -20.83 29.07
C LYS A 5 -14.89 -21.74 30.11
N LEU A 6 -13.92 -21.23 30.86
CA LEU A 6 -13.28 -22.00 31.93
C LEU A 6 -14.25 -22.35 33.06
N ARG A 7 -15.19 -21.46 33.39
CA ARG A 7 -16.24 -21.72 34.39
C ARG A 7 -17.18 -22.83 33.95
N ASN A 8 -17.60 -22.82 32.69
CA ASN A 8 -18.49 -23.86 32.14
C ASN A 8 -17.82 -25.24 32.14
N LEU A 9 -16.52 -25.34 31.83
CA LEU A 9 -15.80 -26.62 31.89
C LEU A 9 -15.74 -27.20 33.31
N HIS A 10 -15.53 -26.35 34.32
CA HIS A 10 -15.53 -26.78 35.71
C HIS A 10 -16.89 -27.33 36.14
N GLN A 11 -17.97 -26.66 35.72
CA GLN A 11 -19.33 -27.11 36.00
C GLN A 11 -19.63 -28.46 35.35
N LEU A 12 -19.26 -28.66 34.08
CA LEU A 12 -19.46 -29.93 33.37
C LEU A 12 -18.71 -31.10 33.99
N LYS A 13 -17.54 -30.85 34.57
CA LYS A 13 -16.78 -31.83 35.36
C LYS A 13 -17.49 -32.18 36.66
N GLU A 14 -17.99 -31.19 37.40
CA GLU A 14 -18.69 -31.41 38.66
C GLU A 14 -20.03 -32.13 38.46
N GLU A 15 -20.70 -31.91 37.32
CA GLU A 15 -21.92 -32.62 36.93
C GLU A 15 -21.65 -34.07 36.46
N GLY A 16 -20.37 -34.49 36.39
CA GLY A 16 -19.97 -35.84 35.97
C GLY A 16 -20.19 -36.12 34.47
N LEU A 17 -20.49 -35.08 33.70
CA LEU A 17 -20.75 -35.15 32.25
C LEU A 17 -19.46 -35.10 31.42
N LEU A 18 -18.33 -34.82 32.07
CA LEU A 18 -17.01 -34.69 31.45
C LEU A 18 -15.98 -35.50 32.24
N SER A 19 -15.21 -36.34 31.54
CA SER A 19 -14.09 -37.08 32.13
C SER A 19 -12.92 -36.14 32.46
N GLU A 20 -12.08 -36.51 33.45
CA GLU A 20 -10.88 -35.73 33.80
C GLU A 20 -9.95 -35.53 32.60
N GLU A 21 -9.85 -36.54 31.72
CA GLU A 21 -9.00 -36.49 30.52
C GLU A 21 -9.51 -35.46 29.50
N GLU A 22 -10.83 -35.39 29.30
CA GLU A 22 -11.47 -34.44 28.39
C GLU A 22 -11.39 -33.01 28.92
N PHE A 23 -11.50 -32.85 30.25
CA PHE A 23 -11.34 -31.56 30.92
C PHE A 23 -9.93 -30.98 30.72
N GLN A 24 -8.88 -31.79 30.89
CA GLN A 24 -7.51 -31.32 30.73
C GLN A 24 -7.19 -30.95 29.28
N LEU A 25 -7.66 -31.76 28.32
CA LEU A 25 -7.48 -31.51 26.89
C LEU A 25 -8.16 -30.20 26.45
N GLU A 26 -9.39 -29.94 26.90
CA GLU A 26 -10.10 -28.72 26.52
C GLU A 26 -9.55 -27.48 27.24
N LYS A 27 -9.12 -27.64 28.51
CA LYS A 27 -8.42 -26.59 29.26
C LYS A 27 -7.11 -26.19 28.58
N GLU A 28 -6.31 -27.15 28.13
CA GLU A 28 -5.04 -26.89 27.43
C GLU A 28 -5.29 -26.19 26.08
N LYS A 29 -6.29 -26.64 25.31
CA LYS A 29 -6.71 -25.96 24.07
C LYS A 29 -7.15 -24.52 24.31
N LEU A 30 -7.85 -24.24 25.41
CA LEU A 30 -8.26 -22.88 25.76
C LEU A 30 -7.10 -22.02 26.24
N LEU A 31 -6.11 -22.60 26.94
CA LEU A 31 -4.90 -21.90 27.36
C LEU A 31 -3.96 -21.59 26.19
N ASN A 32 -3.87 -22.49 25.21
CA ASN A 32 -3.00 -22.36 24.04
C ASN A 32 -3.73 -21.78 22.81
N LYS A 33 -4.97 -21.32 22.96
CA LYS A 33 -5.68 -20.62 21.88
C LYS A 33 -5.14 -19.19 21.80
N PRO A 34 -4.45 -18.78 20.71
CA PRO A 34 -4.13 -17.38 20.52
C PRO A 34 -5.45 -16.61 20.54
N GLU A 35 -5.52 -15.56 21.37
CA GLU A 35 -6.72 -14.75 21.49
C GLU A 35 -7.21 -14.32 20.10
N PRO A 36 -8.51 -14.46 19.79
CA PRO A 36 -9.03 -13.86 18.58
C PRO A 36 -8.78 -12.36 18.69
N LYS A 37 -7.85 -11.83 17.85
CA LYS A 37 -7.70 -10.40 17.65
C LYS A 37 -9.09 -9.83 17.37
N PRO A 38 -9.46 -8.68 17.97
CA PRO A 38 -10.78 -8.12 17.82
C PRO A 38 -11.17 -8.08 16.35
N GLU A 39 -12.37 -8.59 16.09
CA GLU A 39 -13.00 -8.73 14.79
C GLU A 39 -12.74 -7.52 13.88
N GLN A 40 -11.84 -7.70 12.90
CA GLN A 40 -11.99 -7.09 11.59
C GLN A 40 -12.74 -8.10 10.74
N SER A 41 -14.07 -7.99 10.77
CA SER A 41 -14.98 -8.71 9.91
C SER A 41 -14.73 -8.34 8.44
N MET A 42 -14.16 -9.27 7.67
CA MET A 42 -14.82 -9.90 6.51
C MET A 42 -13.86 -10.89 5.83
N PRO A 43 -14.39 -12.02 5.31
CA PRO A 43 -13.61 -13.09 4.73
C PRO A 43 -12.91 -12.69 3.43
N GLU A 44 -11.69 -13.20 3.34
CA GLU A 44 -10.71 -13.22 2.26
C GLU A 44 -11.24 -13.85 0.95
N VAL A 45 -12.31 -13.30 0.35
CA VAL A 45 -12.84 -13.80 -0.92
C VAL A 45 -13.39 -12.65 -1.79
N VAL A 46 -12.50 -11.80 -2.32
CA VAL A 46 -12.77 -11.04 -3.56
C VAL A 46 -11.48 -10.96 -4.41
N ALA A 47 -11.07 -12.11 -4.94
CA ALA A 47 -10.14 -12.31 -6.07
C ALA A 47 -9.20 -11.13 -6.45
N GLY A 48 -7.92 -11.20 -6.03
CA GLY A 48 -6.85 -10.28 -6.48
C GLY A 48 -6.35 -9.27 -5.44
N VAL A 49 -6.64 -9.50 -4.15
CA VAL A 49 -6.44 -8.56 -3.04
C VAL A 49 -4.97 -8.50 -2.61
N GLY A 50 -4.24 -7.48 -3.06
CA GLY A 50 -3.00 -7.09 -2.38
C GLY A 50 -3.29 -6.67 -0.93
N THR A 51 -2.30 -6.76 -0.04
CA THR A 51 -2.36 -6.23 1.33
C THR A 51 -2.89 -4.79 1.37
N ASN A 52 -3.42 -4.34 2.52
CA ASN A 52 -3.93 -2.97 2.67
C ASN A 52 -2.91 -1.91 2.21
N GLN A 53 -1.62 -2.12 2.47
CA GLN A 53 -0.53 -1.25 2.00
C GLN A 53 -0.28 -1.29 0.48
N GLN A 54 -0.44 -2.45 -0.17
CA GLN A 54 -0.31 -2.60 -1.62
C GLN A 54 -1.46 -1.93 -2.36
N GLN A 55 -2.70 -2.14 -1.91
CA GLN A 55 -3.87 -1.47 -2.46
C GLN A 55 -3.79 0.04 -2.27
N TYR A 56 -3.38 0.50 -1.08
CA TYR A 56 -3.19 1.93 -0.81
C TYR A 56 -2.13 2.55 -1.72
N SER A 57 -0.98 1.88 -1.88
CA SER A 57 0.10 2.35 -2.76
C SER A 57 -0.33 2.34 -4.23
N MET A 58 -1.09 1.33 -4.66
CA MET A 58 -1.69 1.29 -6.00
C MET A 58 -2.60 2.50 -6.24
N LEU A 59 -3.50 2.82 -5.30
CA LEU A 59 -4.35 4.01 -5.39
C LEU A 59 -3.54 5.31 -5.38
N MET A 60 -2.46 5.36 -4.60
CA MET A 60 -1.56 6.51 -4.58
C MET A 60 -0.94 6.76 -5.96
N HIS A 61 -0.48 5.72 -6.67
CA HIS A 61 -0.01 5.85 -8.05
C HIS A 61 -1.12 6.25 -9.03
N LEU A 62 -2.31 5.64 -8.92
CA LEU A 62 -3.44 6.00 -9.80
C LEU A 62 -3.93 7.44 -9.57
N SER A 63 -3.76 7.98 -8.36
CA SER A 63 -4.14 9.36 -8.04
C SER A 63 -3.38 10.41 -8.85
N LEU A 64 -2.21 10.08 -9.41
CA LEU A 64 -1.48 10.93 -10.37
C LEU A 64 -2.33 11.30 -11.59
N LEU A 65 -3.23 10.41 -12.03
CA LEU A 65 -4.08 10.65 -13.20
C LEU A 65 -5.06 11.82 -13.02
N ILE A 66 -5.36 12.20 -11.76
CA ILE A 66 -6.17 13.39 -11.46
C ILE A 66 -5.50 14.67 -12.02
N GLY A 67 -4.17 14.68 -12.08
CA GLY A 67 -3.39 15.80 -12.61
C GLY A 67 -3.61 16.10 -14.09
N LEU A 68 -4.15 15.16 -14.87
CA LEU A 68 -4.50 15.41 -16.28
C LEU A 68 -5.70 16.34 -16.43
N VAL A 69 -6.64 16.31 -15.48
CA VAL A 69 -7.86 17.14 -15.53
C VAL A 69 -7.68 18.39 -14.68
N LEU A 70 -7.10 18.22 -13.48
CA LEU A 70 -6.92 19.29 -12.50
C LEU A 70 -5.46 19.33 -12.05
N PRO A 71 -4.57 20.06 -12.76
CA PRO A 71 -3.12 20.01 -12.52
C PRO A 71 -2.71 20.29 -11.06
N ILE A 72 -3.34 21.30 -10.44
CA ILE A 72 -3.04 21.67 -9.04
C ILE A 72 -3.52 20.57 -8.07
N VAL A 73 -4.73 20.05 -8.27
CA VAL A 73 -5.30 19.02 -7.40
C VAL A 73 -4.51 17.71 -7.54
N GLY A 74 -4.12 17.34 -8.76
CA GLY A 74 -3.34 16.14 -9.03
C GLY A 74 -1.91 16.17 -8.48
N LEU A 75 -1.39 17.34 -8.11
CA LEU A 75 -0.15 17.43 -7.35
C LEU A 75 -0.38 17.22 -5.84
N ILE A 76 -1.51 17.69 -5.32
CA ILE A 76 -1.82 17.67 -3.89
C ILE A 76 -2.32 16.29 -3.43
N VAL A 77 -3.23 15.65 -4.17
CA VAL A 77 -3.85 14.37 -3.79
C VAL A 77 -2.82 13.26 -3.51
N PRO A 78 -1.88 12.92 -4.41
CA PRO A 78 -0.88 11.89 -4.13
C PRO A 78 -0.01 12.22 -2.92
N LEU A 79 0.27 13.52 -2.66
CA LEU A 79 1.04 13.94 -1.49
C LEU A 79 0.26 13.75 -0.19
N ILE A 80 -1.03 14.09 -0.16
CA ILE A 80 -1.90 13.85 1.01
C ILE A 80 -1.99 12.35 1.29
N LEU A 81 -2.22 11.53 0.25
CA LEU A 81 -2.25 10.08 0.40
C LEU A 81 -0.93 9.56 0.98
N TRP A 82 0.21 9.99 0.43
CA TRP A 82 1.51 9.59 0.96
C TRP A 82 1.68 9.99 2.43
N LEU A 83 1.45 11.25 2.78
CA LEU A 83 1.67 11.77 4.12
C LEU A 83 0.75 11.14 5.18
N THR A 84 -0.46 10.72 4.81
CA THR A 84 -1.44 10.11 5.74
C THR A 84 -0.99 8.73 6.25
N LYS A 85 -0.22 7.99 5.44
CA LYS A 85 0.23 6.62 5.75
C LYS A 85 1.74 6.45 5.67
N LYS A 86 2.47 7.56 5.82
CA LYS A 86 3.93 7.61 5.65
C LYS A 86 4.71 6.76 6.65
N ASP A 87 4.15 6.45 7.82
CA ASP A 87 4.84 5.63 8.83
C ASP A 87 5.02 4.17 8.39
N ASN A 88 4.30 3.72 7.36
CA ASN A 88 4.51 2.42 6.74
C ASN A 88 5.65 2.50 5.72
N ASN A 89 6.73 1.73 5.93
CA ASN A 89 7.93 1.79 5.07
C ASN A 89 7.64 1.53 3.58
N TYR A 90 6.78 0.57 3.24
CA TYR A 90 6.45 0.27 1.85
C TYR A 90 5.68 1.44 1.19
N ILE A 91 4.71 2.03 1.92
CA ILE A 91 3.98 3.21 1.44
C ILE A 91 4.92 4.41 1.34
N ASP A 92 5.84 4.60 2.30
CA ASP A 92 6.80 5.70 2.27
C ASP A 92 7.69 5.63 1.02
N GLN A 93 8.18 4.43 0.70
CA GLN A 93 9.03 4.22 -0.45
C GLN A 93 8.29 4.46 -1.78
N ASN A 94 7.05 3.99 -1.93
CA ASN A 94 6.22 4.33 -3.09
C ASN A 94 5.93 5.84 -3.17
N GLY A 95 5.69 6.49 -2.03
CA GLY A 95 5.50 7.94 -1.98
C GLY A 95 6.73 8.71 -2.43
N ARG A 96 7.94 8.30 -2.02
CA ARG A 96 9.20 8.88 -2.50
C ARG A 96 9.40 8.71 -4.00
N ILE A 97 9.04 7.54 -4.56
CA ILE A 97 9.05 7.31 -6.01
C ILE A 97 8.14 8.31 -6.72
N ILE A 98 6.91 8.47 -6.21
CA ILE A 98 5.91 9.39 -6.76
C ILE A 98 6.40 10.84 -6.69
N VAL A 99 6.95 11.28 -5.56
CA VAL A 99 7.44 12.65 -5.40
C VAL A 99 8.65 12.95 -6.27
N ASN A 100 9.60 12.01 -6.38
CA ASN A 100 10.71 12.14 -7.32
C ASN A 100 10.20 12.41 -8.75
N TRP A 101 9.14 11.70 -9.15
CA TRP A 101 8.53 11.91 -10.46
C TRP A 101 7.75 13.21 -10.57
N LEU A 102 6.96 13.59 -9.58
CA LEU A 102 6.22 14.86 -9.61
C LEU A 102 7.17 16.05 -9.78
N ILE A 103 8.30 16.06 -9.06
CA ILE A 103 9.32 17.09 -9.20
C ILE A 103 9.97 17.03 -10.59
N SER A 104 10.34 15.83 -11.06
CA SER A 104 10.94 15.65 -12.39
C SER A 104 10.00 16.11 -13.51
N TYR A 105 8.74 15.68 -13.44
CA TYR A 105 7.67 16.06 -14.35
C TYR A 105 7.46 17.58 -14.36
N ALA A 106 7.44 18.23 -13.20
CA ALA A 106 7.31 19.68 -13.11
C ALA A 106 8.49 20.40 -13.78
N ILE A 107 9.73 19.93 -13.58
CA ILE A 107 10.92 20.47 -14.24
C ILE A 107 10.83 20.27 -15.76
N TYR A 108 10.50 19.06 -16.22
CA TYR A 108 10.36 18.76 -17.65
C TYR A 108 9.25 19.55 -18.30
N ALA A 109 8.11 19.74 -17.63
CA ALA A 109 7.00 20.55 -18.10
C ALA A 109 7.40 22.03 -18.20
N PHE A 110 8.11 22.54 -17.19
CA PHE A 110 8.60 23.92 -17.20
C PHE A 110 9.59 24.17 -18.35
N VAL A 111 10.59 23.31 -18.51
CA VAL A 111 11.54 23.39 -19.63
C VAL A 111 10.82 23.28 -20.98
N SER A 112 9.92 22.31 -21.13
CA SER A 112 9.15 22.13 -22.37
C SER A 112 8.29 23.35 -22.69
N MET A 113 7.73 24.02 -21.68
CA MET A 113 6.96 25.26 -21.85
C MET A 113 7.82 26.40 -22.41
N LEU A 114 9.06 26.57 -21.93
CA LEU A 114 10.01 27.53 -22.50
C LEU A 114 10.37 27.19 -23.96
N LEU A 115 10.53 25.90 -24.24
CA LEU A 115 10.84 25.37 -25.58
C LEU A 115 9.67 25.50 -26.58
N ILE A 116 8.47 25.87 -26.15
CA ILE A 116 7.34 26.15 -27.07
C ILE A 116 7.70 27.31 -28.02
N LEU A 117 8.49 28.28 -27.55
CA LEU A 117 8.90 29.45 -28.35
C LEU A 117 9.66 29.06 -29.63
N ILE A 118 10.27 27.88 -29.65
CA ILE A 118 11.02 27.32 -30.78
C ILE A 118 10.35 26.06 -31.36
N ILE A 119 9.03 25.91 -31.17
CA ILE A 119 8.14 24.87 -31.74
C ILE A 119 8.34 23.45 -31.15
N ILE A 120 9.52 23.10 -30.65
CA ILE A 120 9.80 21.75 -30.11
C ILE A 120 9.15 21.47 -28.75
N GLY A 121 8.71 22.49 -28.02
CA GLY A 121 8.12 22.32 -26.69
C GLY A 121 6.76 21.61 -26.69
N ALA A 122 5.91 21.87 -27.70
CA ALA A 122 4.59 21.26 -27.80
C ALA A 122 4.63 19.72 -27.91
N PRO A 123 5.41 19.10 -28.83
CA PRO A 123 5.52 17.64 -28.88
C PRO A 123 6.15 17.05 -27.61
N MET A 124 7.08 17.76 -26.95
CA MET A 124 7.64 17.30 -25.67
C MET A 124 6.59 17.25 -24.56
N LEU A 125 5.69 18.25 -24.47
CA LEU A 125 4.59 18.23 -23.49
C LEU A 125 3.63 17.07 -23.72
N VAL A 126 3.31 16.76 -24.97
CA VAL A 126 2.46 15.60 -25.31
C VAL A 126 3.16 14.29 -24.90
N ALA A 127 4.44 14.12 -25.25
CA ALA A 127 5.21 12.95 -24.85
C ALA A 127 5.29 12.81 -23.32
N LEU A 128 5.51 13.93 -22.62
CA LEU A 128 5.58 13.96 -21.16
C LEU A 128 4.24 13.56 -20.51
N ALA A 129 3.10 14.01 -21.05
CA ALA A 129 1.78 13.61 -20.58
C ALA A 129 1.52 12.10 -20.79
N VAL A 130 1.93 11.55 -21.94
CA VAL A 130 1.84 10.10 -22.20
C VAL A 130 2.70 9.32 -21.21
N CYS A 131 3.95 9.73 -20.98
CA CYS A 131 4.81 9.12 -19.96
C CYS A 131 4.16 9.16 -18.58
N HIS A 132 3.55 10.30 -18.20
CA HIS A 132 2.88 10.44 -16.91
C HIS A 132 1.75 9.43 -16.70
N VAL A 133 0.91 9.23 -17.72
CA VAL A 133 -0.16 8.22 -17.69
C VAL A 133 0.42 6.81 -17.59
N VAL A 134 1.38 6.48 -18.45
CA VAL A 134 2.00 5.14 -18.47
C VAL A 134 2.66 4.83 -17.12
N PHE A 135 3.38 5.79 -16.53
CA PHE A 135 4.06 5.59 -15.26
C PHE A 135 3.10 5.46 -14.09
N ALA A 136 2.00 6.23 -14.07
CA ALA A 136 0.94 6.06 -13.08
C ALA A 136 0.35 4.64 -13.11
N ILE A 137 0.01 4.14 -14.31
CA ILE A 137 -0.55 2.79 -14.49
C ILE A 137 0.47 1.70 -14.14
N MET A 138 1.70 1.79 -14.66
CA MET A 138 2.75 0.79 -14.39
C MET A 138 3.14 0.77 -12.90
N GLY A 139 3.24 1.94 -12.27
CA GLY A 139 3.46 2.06 -10.83
C GLY A 139 2.34 1.41 -10.03
N ALA A 140 1.08 1.64 -10.41
CA ALA A 140 -0.06 1.03 -9.76
C ALA A 140 -0.04 -0.51 -9.86
N LEU A 141 0.21 -1.04 -11.07
CA LEU A 141 0.30 -2.49 -11.30
C LEU A 141 1.44 -3.12 -10.49
N LYS A 142 2.61 -2.48 -10.44
CA LYS A 142 3.76 -2.96 -9.66
C LYS A 142 3.53 -2.84 -8.17
N ALA A 143 2.89 -1.77 -7.71
CA ALA A 143 2.55 -1.58 -6.31
C ALA A 143 1.53 -2.61 -5.82
N LYS A 144 0.59 -3.03 -6.68
CA LYS A 144 -0.33 -4.15 -6.40
C LYS A 144 0.43 -5.45 -6.11
N ASP A 145 1.53 -5.68 -6.83
CA ASP A 145 2.37 -6.88 -6.68
C ASP A 145 3.40 -6.76 -5.53
N GLY A 146 3.42 -5.64 -4.79
CA GLY A 146 4.42 -5.42 -3.75
C GLY A 146 5.79 -4.96 -4.26
N ILE A 147 5.90 -4.62 -5.55
CA ILE A 147 7.17 -4.28 -6.20
C ILE A 147 7.35 -2.77 -6.23
N LEU A 148 8.48 -2.31 -5.70
CA LEU A 148 8.91 -0.92 -5.80
C LEU A 148 9.43 -0.66 -7.21
N TRP A 149 8.66 0.07 -8.01
CA TRP A 149 9.02 0.35 -9.39
C TRP A 149 9.37 1.82 -9.58
N HIS A 150 10.65 2.08 -9.89
CA HIS A 150 11.11 3.42 -10.20
C HIS A 150 10.62 3.85 -11.58
N TYR A 151 10.01 5.03 -11.64
CA TYR A 151 9.61 5.62 -12.90
C TYR A 151 10.84 5.96 -13.75
N PRO A 152 10.89 5.48 -15.00
CA PRO A 152 11.93 5.88 -15.94
C PRO A 152 11.99 7.42 -16.03
N LEU A 153 13.18 7.98 -16.22
CA LEU A 153 13.41 9.43 -16.27
C LEU A 153 13.15 10.19 -14.96
N SER A 154 12.81 9.52 -13.87
CA SER A 154 12.66 10.20 -12.57
C SER A 154 14.04 10.52 -11.96
N ILE A 155 14.25 11.80 -11.65
CA ILE A 155 15.41 12.29 -10.91
C ILE A 155 15.25 11.90 -9.43
N LYS A 156 16.25 11.23 -8.86
CA LYS A 156 16.19 10.65 -7.51
C LYS A 156 16.52 11.68 -6.42
N PHE A 157 15.61 12.62 -6.15
CA PHE A 157 15.76 13.59 -5.05
C PHE A 157 15.70 12.93 -3.66
N PHE A 158 14.80 11.96 -3.51
CA PHE A 158 14.65 11.12 -2.33
C PHE A 158 15.17 9.71 -2.63
N LYS A 159 16.06 9.20 -1.76
CA LYS A 159 16.53 7.81 -1.83
C LYS A 159 15.36 6.86 -1.52
N VAL A 160 15.28 5.79 -2.30
CA VAL A 160 14.35 4.67 -2.09
C VAL A 160 15.21 3.44 -1.85
N GLU A 161 14.96 2.73 -0.77
CA GLU A 161 15.75 1.57 -0.40
C GLU A 161 15.05 0.32 -0.91
N LEU A 162 15.51 -0.21 -2.03
CA LEU A 162 15.01 -1.49 -2.55
C LEU A 162 15.28 -2.55 -1.48
N ASN A 163 14.23 -3.25 -1.04
CA ASN A 163 14.34 -4.33 -0.06
C ASN A 163 15.52 -5.25 -0.41
N THR A 164 16.52 -5.31 0.46
CA THR A 164 17.72 -6.16 0.38
C THR A 164 17.43 -7.63 0.68
N LEU A 165 16.24 -8.13 0.36
CA LEU A 165 15.82 -9.50 0.72
C LEU A 165 16.13 -10.56 -0.35
N GLU A 166 16.96 -10.24 -1.34
CA GLU A 166 17.54 -11.23 -2.28
C GLU A 166 19.06 -11.43 -2.08
N ALA A 167 19.61 -11.04 -0.92
CA ALA A 167 21.01 -11.30 -0.61
C ALA A 167 21.19 -11.73 0.86
N GLN A 168 20.73 -12.93 1.20
CA GLN A 168 21.24 -13.78 2.29
C GLN A 168 20.68 -15.20 2.18
#